data_AF-A0A0B1S0W5-F1
#
_entry.id   AF-A0A0B1S0W5-F1
#
_cell.length_a   1.000
_cell.length_b   1.000
_cell.length_c   1.000
_cell.angle_alpha   90.00
_cell.angle_beta   90.00
_cell.angle_gamma   90.00
#
_symmetry.space_group_name_H-M   'P 1'
#
loop_
_entity.id
_entity.type
_entity.pdbx_description
1 polymer ?
#
loop_
_entity_poly.entity_id
_entity_poly.type
_entity_poly.pdbx_seq_one_letter_code
_entity_poly.pdbx_strand_id
1 'polypeptide(L)'
;MASKVNFRFSGEPNAALQAFNRARRDLEWGERALYNMIEIVLNPDNEIIGGEVLDTADERGDDSDREMAAKTAERFLKEVTFKNNNSKYILMENSILVASGVRANIQRALDRLLPIVGNEGVSCLKK
;
A
#
# COMPACT_ATOMS: atom_id res chain seq x y z
N MET A 1 16.60 -23.39 -4.72
CA MET A 1 16.52 -22.11 -3.99
C MET A 1 15.96 -21.03 -4.93
N ALA A 2 14.72 -21.19 -5.37
CA ALA A 2 14.08 -20.35 -6.40
C ALA A 2 12.57 -20.27 -6.17
N SER A 3 12.16 -19.84 -4.98
CA SER A 3 10.72 -19.70 -4.64
C SER A 3 10.40 -18.32 -4.07
N LYS A 4 11.35 -17.39 -4.12
CA LYS A 4 11.11 -15.98 -3.84
C LYS A 4 10.73 -15.31 -5.15
N VAL A 5 9.62 -14.59 -5.13
CA VAL A 5 9.17 -13.66 -6.17
C VAL A 5 8.42 -14.29 -7.35
N ASN A 6 7.25 -14.88 -7.13
CA ASN A 6 6.28 -15.04 -8.24
C ASN A 6 4.81 -14.88 -7.83
N PHE A 7 4.55 -14.30 -6.66
CA PHE A 7 3.18 -14.24 -6.18
C PHE A 7 2.32 -13.24 -6.97
N ARG A 8 2.87 -12.10 -7.39
CA ARG A 8 2.12 -11.11 -8.19
C ARG A 8 1.55 -11.67 -9.51
N PHE A 9 2.10 -12.75 -10.06
CA PHE A 9 1.68 -13.32 -11.35
C PHE A 9 0.76 -14.54 -11.23
N SER A 10 0.50 -15.07 -10.02
CA SER A 10 -0.37 -16.24 -9.83
C SER A 10 -1.86 -15.88 -9.81
N GLY A 11 -2.20 -14.59 -9.74
CA GLY A 11 -3.60 -14.13 -9.68
C GLY A 11 -4.32 -14.39 -8.35
N GLU A 12 -3.61 -14.76 -7.29
CA GLU A 12 -4.21 -15.22 -6.03
C GLU A 12 -3.90 -14.30 -4.82
N PRO A 13 -4.19 -12.98 -4.84
CA PRO A 13 -3.67 -11.98 -3.89
C PRO A 13 -3.61 -12.40 -2.40
N ASN A 14 -4.55 -13.23 -1.96
CA ASN A 14 -4.61 -13.82 -0.62
C ASN A 14 -3.38 -14.66 -0.24
N ALA A 15 -2.85 -15.53 -1.11
CA ALA A 15 -1.68 -16.32 -0.76
C ALA A 15 -0.36 -15.49 -0.76
N ALA A 16 -0.33 -14.34 -1.45
CA ALA A 16 0.77 -13.36 -1.30
C ALA A 16 0.71 -12.78 0.09
N LEU A 17 -0.47 -12.29 0.47
CA LEU A 17 -0.68 -11.64 1.76
C LEU A 17 -0.25 -12.57 2.88
N GLN A 18 -0.57 -13.88 2.81
CA GLN A 18 -0.07 -14.86 3.77
C GLN A 18 1.45 -15.00 3.75
N ALA A 19 2.07 -15.10 2.58
CA ALA A 19 3.53 -15.19 2.47
C ALA A 19 4.24 -13.95 3.01
N PHE A 20 3.72 -12.76 2.71
CA PHE A 20 4.22 -11.49 3.22
C PHE A 20 3.95 -11.32 4.71
N ASN A 21 2.82 -11.79 5.23
CA ASN A 21 2.55 -11.78 6.66
C ASN A 21 3.59 -12.57 7.44
N ARG A 22 4.03 -13.73 6.91
CA ARG A 22 5.15 -14.50 7.49
C ARG A 22 6.47 -13.73 7.43
N ALA A 23 6.72 -13.01 6.34
CA ALA A 23 7.96 -12.27 6.12
C ALA A 23 8.00 -10.91 6.86
N ARG A 24 6.88 -10.35 7.32
CA ARG A 24 6.82 -8.98 7.88
C ARG A 24 7.67 -8.76 9.14
N ARG A 25 8.02 -9.83 9.85
CA ARG A 25 8.88 -9.81 11.05
C ARG A 25 10.36 -10.07 10.75
N ASP A 26 10.70 -10.33 9.49
CA ASP A 26 12.06 -10.56 9.04
C ASP A 26 12.83 -9.23 8.97
N LEU A 27 14.10 -9.23 9.38
CA LEU A 27 14.93 -8.02 9.44
C LEU A 27 15.29 -7.46 8.06
N GLU A 28 15.37 -8.32 7.04
CA GLU A 28 15.75 -7.93 5.67
C GLU A 28 14.52 -7.83 4.75
N TRP A 29 13.54 -8.72 4.94
CA TRP A 29 12.37 -8.83 4.07
C TRP A 29 11.13 -8.14 4.62
N GLY A 30 11.09 -7.79 5.92
CA GLY A 30 9.90 -7.29 6.59
C GLY A 30 9.39 -5.98 6.00
N GLU A 31 10.28 -5.01 5.79
CA GLU A 31 9.92 -3.73 5.18
C GLU A 31 9.40 -3.90 3.74
N ARG A 32 10.09 -4.72 2.93
CA ARG A 32 9.64 -5.02 1.57
C ARG A 32 8.30 -5.76 1.56
N ALA A 33 8.08 -6.66 2.51
CA ALA A 33 6.81 -7.38 2.66
C ALA A 33 5.67 -6.40 2.98
N LEU A 34 5.86 -5.48 3.92
CA LEU A 34 4.86 -4.46 4.26
C LEU A 34 4.46 -3.61 3.05
N TYR A 35 5.43 -3.13 2.26
CA TYR A 35 5.12 -2.37 1.04
C TYR A 35 4.32 -3.17 0.01
N ASN A 36 4.67 -4.45 -0.22
CA ASN A 36 3.92 -5.30 -1.13
C ASN A 36 2.52 -5.62 -0.61
N MET A 37 2.34 -5.78 0.71
CA MET A 37 1.02 -5.97 1.32
C MET A 37 0.13 -4.75 1.09
N ILE A 38 0.69 -3.54 1.19
CA ILE A 38 -0.05 -2.31 0.90
C ILE A 38 -0.47 -2.26 -0.57
N GLU A 39 0.46 -2.47 -1.51
CA GLU A 39 0.14 -2.46 -2.94
C GLU A 39 -0.95 -3.47 -3.32
N ILE A 40 -0.94 -4.64 -2.69
CA ILE A 40 -1.98 -5.65 -2.90
C ILE A 40 -3.33 -5.12 -2.41
N VAL A 41 -3.38 -4.60 -1.18
CA VAL A 41 -4.59 -4.06 -0.54
C VAL A 41 -5.18 -2.86 -1.28
N LEU A 42 -4.36 -2.05 -1.92
CA LEU A 42 -4.83 -0.88 -2.66
C LEU A 42 -5.25 -1.19 -4.11
N ASN A 43 -5.12 -2.43 -4.59
CA ASN A 43 -5.53 -2.79 -5.95
C ASN A 43 -7.06 -2.89 -6.03
N PRO A 44 -7.75 -2.02 -6.81
CA PRO A 44 -9.20 -2.04 -6.93
C PRO A 44 -9.74 -3.34 -7.57
N ASP A 45 -8.91 -4.06 -8.32
CA ASP A 45 -9.30 -5.31 -8.98
C ASP A 45 -9.14 -6.54 -8.07
N ASN A 46 -8.48 -6.42 -6.92
CA ASN A 46 -8.36 -7.54 -6.01
C ASN A 46 -9.57 -7.60 -5.09
N GLU A 47 -10.35 -8.66 -5.21
CA GLU A 47 -11.28 -9.13 -4.17
C GLU A 47 -10.45 -9.59 -2.96
N ILE A 48 -9.96 -8.63 -2.17
CA ILE A 48 -9.29 -8.93 -0.90
C ILE A 48 -10.40 -9.14 0.09
N ILE A 49 -10.92 -10.37 0.03
CA ILE A 49 -11.70 -10.95 1.10
C ILE A 49 -10.74 -10.98 2.29
N GLY A 50 -10.85 -9.96 3.15
CA GLY A 50 -10.16 -9.85 4.43
C GLY A 50 -10.60 -10.93 5.40
N GLY A 51 -10.41 -12.20 5.02
CA GLY A 51 -11.02 -13.38 5.61
C GLY A 51 -10.35 -13.94 6.86
N GLU A 52 -9.61 -13.14 7.63
CA GLU A 52 -9.12 -13.61 8.95
C GLU A 52 -9.22 -12.58 10.09
N VAL A 53 -9.88 -11.42 9.93
CA VAL A 53 -10.00 -10.49 11.09
C VAL A 53 -11.39 -9.92 11.36
N LEU A 54 -12.37 -9.96 10.45
CA LEU A 54 -13.73 -9.62 10.88
C LEU A 54 -14.79 -10.17 9.94
N ASP A 55 -15.63 -11.03 10.52
CA ASP A 55 -16.89 -11.49 9.99
C ASP A 55 -17.84 -10.30 9.81
N THR A 56 -18.07 -9.86 8.58
CA THR A 56 -19.31 -9.20 8.10
C THR A 56 -19.21 -8.95 6.60
N ALA A 57 -19.36 -10.03 5.83
CA ALA A 57 -19.77 -9.94 4.43
C ALA A 57 -21.28 -9.66 4.41
N ASP A 58 -21.66 -8.39 4.42
CA ASP A 58 -23.03 -7.98 4.15
C ASP A 58 -23.00 -6.63 3.42
N GLU A 59 -23.37 -6.66 2.14
CA GLU A 59 -23.83 -5.54 1.29
C GLU A 59 -23.14 -4.18 1.47
N ARG A 60 -21.80 -4.13 1.43
CA ARG A 60 -21.07 -2.86 1.46
C ARG A 60 -20.77 -2.40 0.03
N GLY A 61 -21.18 -1.19 -0.33
CA GLY A 61 -20.87 -0.61 -1.64
C GLY A 61 -19.38 -0.36 -1.83
N ASP A 62 -18.94 -0.18 -3.09
CA ASP A 62 -17.54 0.04 -3.52
C ASP A 62 -16.75 1.04 -2.64
N ASP A 63 -17.41 2.09 -2.16
CA ASP A 63 -16.79 3.10 -1.29
C ASP A 63 -16.42 2.58 0.11
N SER A 64 -17.20 1.64 0.66
CA SER A 64 -16.95 1.05 1.99
C SER A 64 -15.78 0.06 1.95
N ASP A 65 -15.64 -0.68 0.85
CA ASP A 65 -14.53 -1.60 0.64
C ASP A 65 -13.21 -0.85 0.45
N ARG A 66 -13.25 0.26 -0.30
CA ARG A 66 -12.12 1.20 -0.43
C ARG A 66 -11.67 1.80 0.88
N GLU A 67 -12.60 2.20 1.73
CA GLU A 67 -12.26 2.74 3.06
C GLU A 67 -11.63 1.67 3.95
N MET A 68 -12.14 0.43 3.91
CA MET A 68 -11.58 -0.69 4.67
C MET A 68 -10.19 -1.11 4.18
N ALA A 69 -9.99 -1.13 2.86
CA ALA A 69 -8.69 -1.35 2.24
C ALA A 69 -7.68 -0.27 2.66
N ALA A 70 -8.06 1.01 2.58
CA ALA A 70 -7.20 2.12 3.00
C ALA A 70 -6.80 2.00 4.48
N LYS A 71 -7.74 1.68 5.38
CA LYS A 71 -7.44 1.46 6.81
C LYS A 71 -6.48 0.30 7.04
N THR A 72 -6.64 -0.79 6.30
CA THR A 72 -5.76 -1.96 6.38
C THR A 72 -4.35 -1.62 5.90
N ALA A 73 -4.24 -0.88 4.80
CA ALA A 73 -2.97 -0.37 4.28
C ALA A 73 -2.28 0.58 5.27
N GLU A 74 -3.03 1.48 5.93
CA GLU A 74 -2.47 2.36 6.97
C GLU A 74 -1.85 1.57 8.12
N ARG A 75 -2.47 0.45 8.51
CA ARG A 75 -1.94 -0.41 9.57
C ARG A 75 -0.59 -1.00 9.19
N PHE A 76 -0.44 -1.51 7.96
CA PHE A 76 0.85 -2.00 7.47
C PHE A 76 1.89 -0.89 7.36
N LEU A 77 1.49 0.31 6.92
CA LEU A 77 2.40 1.45 6.85
C LEU A 77 2.91 1.89 8.24
N LYS A 78 2.07 1.78 9.29
CA LYS A 78 2.48 2.05 10.68
C LYS A 78 3.52 1.06 11.22
N GLU A 79 3.53 -0.17 10.72
CA GLU A 79 4.52 -1.20 11.06
C GLU A 79 5.89 -0.96 10.40
N VAL A 80 6.00 -0.06 9.42
CA VAL A 80 7.29 0.29 8.80
C VAL A 80 8.14 1.10 9.78
N THR A 81 9.28 0.51 10.16
CA THR A 81 10.20 1.06 11.18
C THR A 81 11.03 2.25 10.68
N PHE A 82 11.37 2.29 9.39
CA PHE A 82 12.21 3.35 8.79
C PHE A 82 11.38 4.35 7.98
N LYS A 83 10.94 5.42 8.65
CA LYS A 83 10.11 6.48 8.05
C LYS A 83 10.92 7.65 7.46
N ASN A 84 12.21 7.77 7.82
CA ASN A 84 13.01 8.96 7.52
C ASN A 84 13.37 9.05 6.04
N ASN A 85 12.86 10.09 5.35
CA ASN A 85 13.20 10.52 3.99
C ASN A 85 13.19 9.42 2.92
N ASN A 86 12.40 8.36 3.12
CA ASN A 86 12.25 7.33 2.11
C ASN A 86 11.13 7.73 1.15
N SER A 87 11.49 8.07 -0.10
CA SER A 87 10.52 8.41 -1.16
C SER A 87 9.44 7.34 -1.32
N LYS A 88 9.76 6.07 -1.02
CA LYS A 88 8.81 4.96 -1.03
C LYS A 88 7.77 5.05 0.10
N TYR A 89 8.16 5.50 1.28
CA TYR A 89 7.22 5.72 2.40
C TYR A 89 6.23 6.83 2.06
N ILE A 90 6.74 7.95 1.52
CA ILE A 90 5.92 9.09 1.10
C ILE A 90 4.97 8.65 -0.03
N LEU A 91 5.46 7.94 -1.04
CA LEU A 91 4.62 7.43 -2.11
C LEU A 91 3.51 6.52 -1.57
N MET A 92 3.84 5.63 -0.64
CA MET A 92 2.87 4.70 -0.07
C MET A 92 1.82 5.41 0.77
N GLU A 93 2.21 6.37 1.60
CA GLU A 93 1.29 7.19 2.39
C GLU A 93 0.29 7.92 1.49
N ASN A 94 0.77 8.55 0.42
CA ASN A 94 -0.08 9.29 -0.51
C ASN A 94 -0.96 8.34 -1.36
N SER A 95 -0.47 7.15 -1.69
CA SER A 95 -1.27 6.13 -2.41
C SER A 95 -2.48 5.69 -1.59
N ILE A 96 -2.33 5.54 -0.28
CA ILE A 96 -3.43 5.20 0.64
C ILE A 96 -4.48 6.32 0.66
N LEU A 97 -4.04 7.58 0.72
CA LEU A 97 -4.94 8.74 0.71
C LEU A 97 -5.76 8.82 -0.58
N VAL A 98 -5.16 8.47 -1.73
CA VAL A 98 -5.86 8.45 -3.02
C VAL A 98 -6.84 7.29 -3.09
N ALA A 99 -6.41 6.09 -2.67
CA ALA A 99 -7.23 4.89 -2.67
C ALA A 99 -8.44 4.96 -1.73
N SER A 100 -8.40 5.83 -0.71
CA SER A 100 -9.53 6.04 0.19
C SER A 100 -10.77 6.62 -0.49
N GLY A 101 -10.67 7.14 -1.72
CA GLY A 101 -11.80 7.74 -2.46
C GLY A 101 -12.33 9.06 -1.89
N VAL A 102 -11.80 9.53 -0.75
CA VAL A 102 -12.26 10.73 -0.07
C VAL A 102 -11.60 11.95 -0.72
N ARG A 103 -12.41 12.85 -1.29
CA ARG A 103 -11.93 14.07 -1.98
C ARG A 103 -10.90 14.87 -1.19
N ALA A 104 -11.11 15.03 0.12
CA ALA A 104 -10.18 15.75 0.99
C ALA A 104 -8.82 15.04 1.13
N ASN A 105 -8.80 13.71 1.19
CA ASN A 105 -7.57 12.93 1.26
C ASN A 105 -6.83 12.96 -0.07
N ILE A 106 -7.55 12.87 -1.19
CA ILE A 106 -6.99 13.01 -2.54
C ILE A 106 -6.32 14.39 -2.70
N GLN A 107 -7.00 15.47 -2.28
CA GLN A 107 -6.41 16.82 -2.34
C GLN A 107 -5.15 16.93 -1.50
N ARG A 108 -5.18 16.41 -0.26
CA ARG A 108 -3.99 16.39 0.61
C ARG A 108 -2.83 15.60 0.01
N ALA A 109 -3.11 14.49 -0.68
CA ALA A 109 -2.10 13.71 -1.37
C ALA A 109 -1.46 14.49 -2.52
N LEU A 110 -2.29 15.20 -3.30
CA LEU A 110 -1.82 16.08 -4.37
C LEU A 110 -0.94 17.21 -3.80
N ASP A 111 -1.38 17.91 -2.76
CA ASP A 111 -0.63 19.02 -2.16
C ASP A 111 0.75 18.57 -1.62
N ARG A 112 0.86 17.30 -1.19
CA ARG A 112 2.13 16.71 -0.73
C ARG A 112 3.04 16.26 -1.87
N LEU A 113 2.47 15.71 -2.95
CA LEU A 113 3.23 15.16 -4.08
C LEU A 113 3.67 16.22 -5.09
N LEU A 114 2.84 17.25 -5.33
CA LEU A 114 3.13 18.34 -6.26
C LEU A 114 4.50 19.02 -6.03
N PRO A 115 4.88 19.42 -4.80
CA PRO A 115 6.19 20.03 -4.58
C PRO A 115 7.36 19.06 -4.77
N ILE A 116 7.15 17.75 -4.58
CA ILE A 116 8.17 16.72 -4.80
C ILE A 116 8.45 16.62 -6.31
N VAL A 117 7.41 16.47 -7.12
CA VAL A 117 7.54 16.38 -8.59
C VAL A 117 8.04 17.70 -9.20
N GLY A 118 7.56 18.84 -8.69
CA GLY A 118 7.97 20.17 -9.16
C GLY A 118 9.43 20.50 -8.89
N ASN A 119 10.03 19.95 -7.84
CA ASN A 119 11.42 20.20 -7.49
C ASN A 119 12.41 19.27 -8.22
N GLU A 120 11.97 18.08 -8.66
CA GLU A 120 12.78 17.15 -9.48
C GLU A 120 13.00 17.63 -10.92
N GLY A 121 12.15 18.52 -11.43
CA GLY A 121 12.35 19.17 -12.73
C GLY A 121 13.52 20.18 -12.76
N VAL A 122 13.89 20.74 -11.60
CA VAL A 122 14.91 21.80 -11.53
C VAL A 122 16.32 21.23 -11.31
N SER A 123 16.44 20.04 -10.71
CA SER A 123 17.73 19.37 -10.51
C SER A 123 18.27 18.74 -11.80
N CYS A 124 17.40 18.37 -12.75
CA CYS A 124 17.80 17.88 -14.07
C CYS A 124 18.23 18.99 -15.06
N LEU A 125 17.92 20.26 -14.76
CA LEU A 125 18.31 21.42 -15.59
C LEU A 125 19.62 22.09 -15.13
N LYS A 126 20.30 21.52 -14.12
CA LYS A 126 21.58 22.02 -13.58
C LYS A 126 22.79 21.13 -13.91
N LYS A 127 22.72 20.33 -14.97
CA LYS A 127 23.89 19.61 -15.51
C LYS A 127 24.25 20.11 -16.90
#